data_AF-A0A562PWI2-F1
#
_entry.id   AF-A0A562PWI2-F1
#
_cell.length_a   1.000
_cell.length_b   1.000
_cell.length_c   1.000
_cell.angle_alpha   90.00
_cell.angle_beta   90.00
_cell.angle_gamma   90.00
#
_symmetry.space_group_name_H-M   'P 1'
#
loop_
_entity.id
_entity.type
_entity.pdbx_description
1 polymer ?
#
loop_
_entity_poly.entity_id
_entity_poly.type
_entity_poly.pdbx_seq_one_letter_code
_entity_poly.pdbx_strand_id
1 'polypeptide(L)'
;MTCTSNAAAACLLAALLTACGGNGINPPSGSRYQATIARTAYGIPHIEAADEAGLGFGIGYAYAQDNFCLLAAEILTVSGERSRWFGADGATSENLELAVNNLDSDFFFRQMNDDAAVLRAWNAQPAEVQALMRGYAAGVNRYVADKGIGTLPEACRNARGCAP
;
A
#
# COMPACT_ATOMS: atom_id res chain seq x y z
N MET A 1 -40.60 -52.37 29.04
CA MET A 1 -40.26 -50.94 29.17
C MET A 1 -38.73 -50.86 29.07
N THR A 2 -38.21 -50.79 27.84
CA THR A 2 -37.49 -49.63 27.22
C THR A 2 -36.07 -49.44 27.82
N CYS A 3 -34.99 -49.82 27.10
CA CYS A 3 -34.12 -48.98 26.22
C CYS A 3 -33.41 -47.84 26.98
N THR A 4 -32.11 -47.55 26.91
CA THR A 4 -31.00 -47.92 25.99
C THR A 4 -29.66 -47.42 26.58
N SER A 5 -28.56 -47.99 26.09
CA SER A 5 -27.15 -47.74 26.39
C SER A 5 -26.65 -46.36 25.90
N ASN A 6 -25.78 -45.69 26.66
CA ASN A 6 -25.04 -44.49 26.22
C ASN A 6 -23.54 -44.79 26.10
N ALA A 7 -23.13 -45.28 24.94
CA ALA A 7 -21.76 -45.30 24.47
C ALA A 7 -21.60 -44.18 23.42
N ALA A 8 -21.16 -42.99 23.82
CA ALA A 8 -20.72 -41.94 22.90
C ALA A 8 -20.04 -40.79 23.67
N ALA A 9 -18.79 -40.99 24.11
CA ALA A 9 -18.01 -39.92 24.75
C ALA A 9 -16.56 -39.86 24.25
N ALA A 10 -16.32 -40.14 22.97
CA ALA A 10 -14.94 -40.25 22.45
C ALA A 10 -14.68 -39.64 21.05
N CYS A 11 -15.51 -38.69 20.57
CA CYS A 11 -15.31 -38.11 19.22
C CYS A 11 -15.27 -36.57 19.16
N LEU A 12 -14.83 -35.87 20.21
CA LEU A 12 -14.84 -34.39 20.26
C LEU A 12 -13.44 -33.75 20.42
N LEU A 13 -12.39 -34.39 19.91
CA LEU A 13 -11.01 -33.86 19.95
C LEU A 13 -10.29 -33.85 18.59
N ALA A 14 -11.01 -33.56 17.49
CA ALA A 14 -10.42 -33.54 16.14
C ALA A 14 -10.78 -32.30 15.29
N ALA A 15 -10.97 -31.12 15.91
CA ALA A 15 -11.35 -29.91 15.18
C ALA A 15 -10.63 -28.62 15.62
N LEU A 16 -9.38 -28.70 16.12
CA LEU A 16 -8.63 -27.53 16.61
C LEU A 16 -7.31 -27.24 15.87
N LEU A 17 -7.12 -27.72 14.64
CA LEU A 17 -5.84 -27.57 13.92
C LEU A 17 -5.85 -26.64 12.69
N THR A 18 -6.88 -25.83 12.46
CA THR A 18 -6.93 -24.90 11.30
C THR A 18 -6.55 -23.46 11.60
N ALA A 19 -5.85 -23.17 12.70
CA ALA A 19 -5.38 -21.83 13.03
C ALA A 19 -3.86 -21.66 12.84
N CYS A 20 -3.34 -21.97 11.65
CA CYS A 20 -2.00 -21.59 11.23
C CYS A 20 -2.06 -20.59 10.07
N GLY A 21 -1.91 -19.30 10.41
CA GLY A 21 -1.15 -18.30 9.66
C GLY A 21 -1.46 -18.12 8.17
N GLY A 22 -2.46 -17.31 7.87
CA GLY A 22 -2.64 -16.72 6.54
C GLY A 22 -3.68 -15.62 6.60
N ASN A 23 -3.26 -14.39 6.91
CA ASN A 23 -4.09 -13.22 6.63
C ASN A 23 -4.08 -12.98 5.11
N GLY A 24 -4.59 -13.96 4.35
CA GLY A 24 -4.91 -13.78 2.95
C GLY A 24 -6.08 -12.81 2.88
N ILE A 25 -5.81 -11.60 2.42
CA ILE A 25 -6.90 -10.72 2.01
C ILE A 25 -7.44 -11.35 0.74
N ASN A 26 -8.50 -12.16 0.86
CA ASN A 26 -9.35 -12.48 -0.27
C ASN A 26 -10.22 -11.25 -0.50
N PRO A 27 -9.94 -10.44 -1.54
CA PRO A 27 -10.82 -9.34 -1.86
C PRO A 27 -12.22 -9.88 -2.24
N PRO A 28 -13.27 -9.05 -2.13
CA PRO A 28 -14.62 -9.47 -2.50
C PRO A 28 -14.65 -10.06 -3.91
N SER A 29 -15.42 -11.13 -4.11
CA SER A 29 -15.65 -11.72 -5.43
C SER A 29 -16.08 -10.63 -6.42
N GLY A 30 -15.20 -10.30 -7.37
CA GLY A 30 -15.37 -9.18 -8.31
C GLY A 30 -14.26 -8.12 -8.28
N SER A 31 -13.24 -8.23 -7.42
CA SER A 31 -12.09 -7.32 -7.49
C SER A 31 -11.25 -7.58 -8.74
N ARG A 32 -10.88 -6.49 -9.42
CA ARG A 32 -9.97 -6.51 -10.59
C ARG A 32 -8.56 -7.00 -10.25
N TYR A 33 -8.17 -6.96 -8.97
CA TYR A 33 -6.84 -7.31 -8.49
C TYR A 33 -6.93 -8.39 -7.42
N GLN A 34 -6.04 -9.39 -7.51
CA GLN A 34 -5.91 -10.48 -6.54
C GLN A 34 -4.43 -10.75 -6.28
N ALA A 35 -4.06 -10.84 -5.00
CA ALA A 35 -2.72 -11.19 -4.56
C ALA A 35 -2.76 -11.89 -3.20
N THR A 36 -1.89 -12.88 -3.01
CA THR A 36 -1.63 -13.49 -1.70
C THR A 36 -0.36 -12.88 -1.12
N ILE A 37 -0.44 -12.39 0.12
CA ILE A 37 0.69 -11.78 0.82
C ILE A 37 1.01 -12.63 2.06
N ALA A 38 2.18 -13.26 2.06
CA ALA A 38 2.73 -13.94 3.23
C ALA A 38 3.92 -13.14 3.77
N ARG A 39 4.05 -12.99 5.09
CA ARG A 39 5.20 -12.32 5.71
C ARG A 39 6.05 -13.31 6.49
N THR A 40 7.36 -13.21 6.34
CA THR A 40 8.33 -13.95 7.17
C THR A 40 8.83 -13.09 8.32
N ALA A 41 9.85 -13.56 9.05
CA ALA A 41 10.47 -12.82 10.14
C ALA A 41 10.91 -11.41 9.67
N TYR A 42 10.86 -10.44 10.59
CA TYR A 42 11.10 -9.02 10.31
C TYR A 42 10.10 -8.37 9.34
N GLY A 43 9.00 -9.06 9.02
CA GLY A 43 7.93 -8.53 8.20
C GLY A 43 8.19 -8.60 6.70
N ILE A 44 9.19 -9.34 6.20
CA ILE A 44 9.50 -9.37 4.76
C ILE A 44 8.31 -9.96 3.97
N PRO A 45 7.70 -9.21 3.03
CA PRO A 45 6.55 -9.70 2.28
C PRO A 45 6.99 -10.57 1.09
N HIS A 46 6.34 -11.72 0.96
CA HIS A 46 6.35 -12.60 -0.21
C HIS A 46 4.98 -12.49 -0.87
N ILE A 47 4.95 -12.06 -2.13
CA ILE A 47 3.71 -11.71 -2.83
C ILE A 47 3.56 -12.60 -4.04
N GLU A 48 2.42 -13.28 -4.12
CA GLU A 48 2.05 -14.15 -5.23
C GLU A 48 0.78 -13.61 -5.91
N ALA A 49 0.78 -13.57 -7.23
CA ALA A 49 -0.36 -13.16 -8.05
C ALA A 49 -0.33 -13.84 -9.41
N ALA A 50 -1.48 -13.89 -10.09
CA ALA A 50 -1.61 -14.52 -11.41
C ALA A 50 -1.13 -13.62 -12.57
N ASP A 51 -1.05 -12.31 -12.35
CA ASP A 51 -0.65 -11.31 -13.34
C ASP A 51 0.01 -10.09 -12.65
N GLU A 52 0.59 -9.18 -13.45
CA GLU A 52 1.30 -8.00 -12.96
C GLU A 52 0.37 -7.01 -12.26
N ALA A 53 -0.90 -6.94 -12.66
CA ALA A 53 -1.88 -6.06 -12.02
C ALA A 53 -2.12 -6.50 -10.56
N GLY A 54 -2.34 -7.79 -10.34
CA GLY A 54 -2.44 -8.39 -9.01
C GLY A 54 -1.13 -8.26 -8.24
N LEU A 55 0.01 -8.54 -8.87
CA LEU A 55 1.32 -8.45 -8.23
C LEU A 55 1.58 -7.03 -7.71
N GLY A 56 1.34 -6.03 -8.56
CA GLY A 56 1.45 -4.62 -8.19
C GLY A 56 0.55 -4.27 -7.02
N PHE A 57 -0.70 -4.74 -7.04
CA PHE A 57 -1.65 -4.53 -5.93
C PHE A 57 -1.13 -5.08 -4.61
N GLY A 58 -0.60 -6.32 -4.61
CA GLY A 58 0.01 -6.90 -3.42
C GLY A 58 1.22 -6.11 -2.92
N ILE A 59 2.08 -5.64 -3.84
CA ILE A 59 3.26 -4.83 -3.50
C ILE A 59 2.85 -3.51 -2.89
N GLY A 60 1.95 -2.76 -3.54
CA GLY A 60 1.50 -1.45 -3.06
C GLY A 60 0.83 -1.54 -1.68
N TYR A 61 -0.01 -2.55 -1.48
CA TYR A 61 -0.68 -2.77 -0.20
C TYR A 61 0.32 -3.14 0.91
N ALA A 62 1.24 -4.07 0.66
CA ALA A 62 2.26 -4.46 1.64
C ALA A 62 3.20 -3.30 1.98
N TYR A 63 3.68 -2.55 0.98
CA TYR A 63 4.57 -1.41 1.20
C TYR A 63 3.88 -0.29 1.99
N ALA A 64 2.61 0.01 1.69
CA ALA A 64 1.86 1.03 2.41
C ALA A 64 1.64 0.67 3.89
N GLN A 65 1.47 -0.62 4.23
CA GLN A 65 1.41 -1.05 5.63
C GLN A 65 2.63 -0.62 6.44
N ASP A 66 3.79 -0.61 5.80
CA ASP A 66 5.06 -0.40 6.47
C ASP A 66 5.55 1.06 6.33
N ASN A 67 5.26 1.72 5.19
CA ASN A 67 5.93 2.95 4.77
C ASN A 67 5.00 4.03 4.20
N PHE A 68 3.69 3.97 4.45
CA PHE A 68 2.74 4.90 3.80
C PHE A 68 3.09 6.38 3.99
N CYS A 69 3.44 6.83 5.21
CA CYS A 69 3.76 8.24 5.43
C CYS A 69 5.00 8.69 4.64
N LEU A 70 6.01 7.81 4.51
CA LEU A 70 7.19 8.08 3.71
C LEU A 70 6.80 8.20 2.23
N LEU A 71 6.06 7.23 1.71
CA LEU A 71 5.61 7.25 0.31
C LEU A 71 4.81 8.53 0.00
N ALA A 72 3.89 8.90 0.89
CA ALA A 72 3.04 10.04 0.65
C ALA A 72 3.81 11.38 0.71
N ALA A 73 4.81 11.50 1.58
CA ALA A 73 5.70 12.65 1.60
C ALA A 73 6.53 12.75 0.31
N GLU A 74 7.02 11.62 -0.21
CA GLU A 74 7.76 11.58 -1.47
C GLU A 74 6.90 11.92 -2.69
N ILE A 75 5.64 11.46 -2.72
CA ILE A 75 4.69 11.84 -3.76
C ILE A 75 4.50 13.36 -3.79
N LEU A 76 4.29 14.01 -2.64
CA LEU A 76 4.18 15.48 -2.59
C LEU A 76 5.45 16.19 -3.09
N THR A 77 6.63 15.60 -2.84
CA THR A 77 7.91 16.11 -3.37
C THR A 77 7.93 16.05 -4.90
N VAL A 78 7.70 14.87 -5.49
CA VAL A 78 7.82 14.70 -6.94
C VAL A 78 6.64 15.29 -7.72
N SER A 79 5.51 15.56 -7.07
CA SER A 79 4.40 16.35 -7.62
C SER A 79 4.60 17.86 -7.49
N GLY A 80 5.62 18.31 -6.76
CA GLY A 80 5.90 19.73 -6.52
C GLY A 80 4.80 20.44 -5.73
N GLU A 81 4.31 19.79 -4.67
CA GLU A 81 3.27 20.29 -3.78
C GLU A 81 3.75 20.52 -2.33
N ARG A 82 5.05 20.42 -2.02
CA ARG A 82 5.53 20.52 -0.63
C ARG A 82 5.20 21.86 -0.01
N SER A 83 5.35 22.96 -0.74
CA SER A 83 5.07 24.32 -0.23
C SER A 83 3.61 24.49 0.17
N ARG A 84 2.69 23.81 -0.52
CA ARG A 84 1.25 23.84 -0.22
C ARG A 84 0.93 23.18 1.12
N TRP A 85 1.63 22.09 1.45
CA TRP A 85 1.30 21.25 2.61
C TRP A 85 2.21 21.48 3.82
N PHE A 86 3.46 21.88 3.59
CA PHE A 86 4.51 22.02 4.61
C PHE A 86 5.09 23.44 4.69
N GLY A 87 4.63 24.37 3.84
CA GLY A 87 5.14 25.74 3.78
C GLY A 87 6.36 25.89 2.87
N ALA A 88 6.49 27.06 2.24
CA ALA A 88 7.53 27.34 1.23
C ALA A 88 8.96 27.34 1.83
N ASP A 89 9.12 27.79 3.07
CA ASP A 89 10.43 27.88 3.75
C ASP A 89 10.89 26.55 4.38
N GLY A 90 10.05 25.51 4.35
CA GLY A 90 10.41 24.19 4.85
C GLY A 90 11.43 23.46 3.96
N ALA A 91 11.83 22.26 4.36
CA ALA A 91 12.82 21.46 3.65
C ALA A 91 12.33 20.05 3.28
N THR A 92 12.99 19.44 2.29
CA THR A 92 12.78 18.05 1.88
C THR A 92 13.34 17.02 2.86
N SER A 93 14.33 17.39 3.67
CA SER A 93 15.01 16.51 4.62
C SER A 93 15.45 17.26 5.87
N GLU A 94 15.48 16.56 7.01
CA GLU A 94 16.11 17.02 8.25
C GLU A 94 17.65 16.93 8.19
N ASN A 95 18.20 16.16 7.25
CA ASN A 95 19.63 16.16 7.00
C ASN A 95 20.01 17.41 6.21
N LEU A 96 20.72 18.34 6.86
CA LEU A 96 21.14 19.62 6.28
C LEU A 96 21.96 19.49 5.00
N GLU A 97 22.70 18.38 4.80
CA GLU A 97 23.47 18.13 3.59
C GLU A 97 22.60 17.73 2.39
N LEU A 98 21.38 17.24 2.64
CA LEU A 98 20.41 16.80 1.65
C LEU A 98 19.17 17.72 1.57
N ALA A 99 19.11 18.73 2.43
CA ALA A 99 17.97 19.62 2.56
C ALA A 99 17.88 20.54 1.34
N VAL A 100 16.74 20.48 0.65
CA VAL A 100 16.36 21.43 -0.39
C VAL A 100 15.15 22.19 0.11
N ASN A 101 15.13 23.51 -0.11
CA ASN A 101 13.97 24.34 0.20
C ASN A 101 12.72 23.83 -0.56
N ASN A 102 11.56 23.83 0.09
CA ASN A 102 10.33 23.30 -0.49
C ASN A 102 9.91 24.05 -1.77
N LEU A 103 10.05 25.37 -1.83
CA LEU A 103 9.70 26.15 -3.03
C LEU A 103 10.63 25.82 -4.21
N ASP A 104 11.93 25.70 -3.96
CA ASP A 104 12.91 25.32 -4.97
C ASP A 104 12.67 23.88 -5.47
N SER A 105 12.38 22.95 -4.56
CA SER A 105 12.00 21.57 -4.88
C SER A 105 10.73 21.53 -5.74
N ASP A 106 9.69 22.29 -5.35
CA ASP A 106 8.44 22.33 -6.08
C ASP A 106 8.63 22.89 -7.50
N PHE A 107 9.42 23.96 -7.64
CA PHE A 107 9.76 24.52 -8.95
C PHE A 107 10.44 23.49 -9.84
N PHE A 108 11.46 22.80 -9.30
CA PHE A 108 12.19 21.77 -10.03
C PHE A 108 11.28 20.63 -10.49
N PHE A 109 10.49 20.04 -9.58
CA PHE A 109 9.67 18.88 -9.91
C PHE A 109 8.46 19.22 -10.78
N ARG A 110 7.86 20.42 -10.67
CA ARG A 110 6.82 20.84 -11.63
C ARG A 110 7.38 21.04 -13.04
N GLN A 111 8.65 21.40 -13.17
CA GLN A 111 9.32 21.49 -14.48
C GLN A 111 9.72 20.12 -15.02
N MET A 112 10.19 19.21 -14.16
CA MET A 112 10.67 17.88 -14.56
C MET A 112 9.51 16.92 -14.86
N ASN A 113 8.47 16.94 -14.02
CA ASN A 113 7.33 16.04 -14.05
C ASN A 113 6.07 16.76 -14.55
N ASP A 114 6.20 17.60 -15.59
CA ASP A 114 5.01 18.16 -16.25
C ASP A 114 4.11 17.05 -16.82
N ASP A 115 2.82 17.32 -16.95
CA ASP A 115 1.84 16.31 -17.39
C ASP A 115 2.22 15.67 -18.73
N ALA A 116 2.81 16.44 -19.65
CA ALA A 116 3.20 15.92 -20.95
C ALA A 116 4.41 14.99 -20.84
N ALA A 117 5.38 15.28 -19.97
CA ALA A 117 6.52 14.43 -19.67
C ALA A 117 6.09 13.13 -19.01
N VAL A 118 5.21 13.19 -18.01
CA VAL A 118 4.66 12.02 -17.34
C VAL A 118 3.88 11.14 -18.31
N LEU A 119 3.00 11.73 -19.14
CA LEU A 119 2.24 10.97 -20.15
C LEU A 119 3.14 10.35 -21.22
N ARG A 120 4.19 11.04 -21.67
CA ARG A 120 5.19 10.47 -22.59
C ARG A 120 5.89 9.27 -21.97
N ALA A 121 6.35 9.40 -20.72
CA ALA A 121 7.02 8.32 -19.99
C ALA A 121 6.09 7.12 -19.78
N TRP A 122 4.82 7.37 -19.45
CA TRP A 122 3.79 6.35 -19.27
C TRP A 122 3.48 5.59 -20.56
N ASN A 123 3.27 6.30 -21.66
CA ASN A 123 2.93 5.71 -22.96
C ASN A 123 4.08 4.90 -23.57
N ALA A 124 5.32 5.13 -23.13
CA ALA A 124 6.48 4.36 -23.54
C ALA A 124 6.64 3.03 -22.77
N GLN A 125 5.86 2.78 -21.71
CA GLN A 125 5.97 1.55 -20.92
C GLN A 125 5.26 0.36 -21.58
N PRO A 126 5.80 -0.87 -21.45
CA PRO A 126 5.08 -2.09 -21.78
C PRO A 126 3.77 -2.23 -21.00
N ALA A 127 2.81 -2.98 -21.55
CA ALA A 127 1.49 -3.15 -20.96
C ALA A 127 1.55 -3.75 -19.54
N GLU A 128 2.49 -4.66 -19.33
CA GLU A 128 2.76 -5.36 -18.06
C GLU A 128 3.25 -4.39 -16.99
N VAL A 129 4.16 -3.47 -17.35
CA VAL A 129 4.65 -2.42 -16.42
C VAL A 129 3.51 -1.45 -16.08
N GLN A 130 2.71 -1.05 -17.05
CA GLN A 130 1.54 -0.21 -16.77
C GLN A 130 0.50 -0.94 -15.90
N ALA A 131 0.32 -2.24 -16.08
CA ALA A 131 -0.54 -3.07 -15.24
C ALA A 131 -0.01 -3.13 -13.80
N LEU A 132 1.29 -3.39 -13.63
CA LEU A 132 1.98 -3.37 -12.34
C LEU A 132 1.79 -2.04 -11.60
N MET A 133 2.05 -0.91 -12.26
CA MET A 133 1.95 0.41 -11.65
C MET A 133 0.51 0.78 -11.28
N ARG A 134 -0.47 0.43 -12.12
CA ARG A 134 -1.90 0.58 -11.78
C ARG A 134 -2.29 -0.27 -10.58
N GLY A 135 -1.81 -1.51 -10.53
CA GLY A 135 -1.97 -2.40 -9.38
C GLY A 135 -1.39 -1.78 -8.11
N TYR A 136 -0.14 -1.30 -8.17
CA TYR A 136 0.55 -0.68 -7.04
C TYR A 136 -0.26 0.48 -6.45
N ALA A 137 -0.68 1.43 -7.29
CA ALA A 137 -1.50 2.56 -6.85
C ALA A 137 -2.82 2.08 -6.21
N ALA A 138 -3.49 1.11 -6.81
CA ALA A 138 -4.71 0.53 -6.24
C ALA A 138 -4.47 -0.17 -4.89
N GLY A 139 -3.33 -0.83 -4.71
CA GLY A 139 -2.92 -1.47 -3.45
C GLY A 139 -2.67 -0.45 -2.34
N VAL A 140 -1.96 0.63 -2.63
CA VAL A 140 -1.75 1.75 -1.69
C VAL A 140 -3.10 2.36 -1.28
N ASN A 141 -3.97 2.63 -2.25
CA ASN A 141 -5.29 3.22 -1.98
C ASN A 141 -6.17 2.28 -1.16
N ARG A 142 -6.10 0.97 -1.41
CA ARG A 142 -6.80 -0.02 -0.60
C ARG A 142 -6.32 0.00 0.86
N TYR A 143 -5.02 0.14 1.11
CA TYR A 143 -4.50 0.27 2.47
C TYR A 143 -5.08 1.48 3.21
N VAL A 144 -5.12 2.65 2.56
CA VAL A 144 -5.70 3.86 3.14
C VAL A 144 -7.19 3.67 3.44
N ALA A 145 -7.93 3.04 2.52
CA ALA A 145 -9.35 2.74 2.72
C ALA A 145 -9.58 1.77 3.90
N ASP A 146 -8.74 0.74 4.04
CA ASP A 146 -8.84 -0.25 5.13
C ASP A 146 -8.49 0.34 6.50
N LYS A 147 -7.45 1.18 6.57
CA LYS A 147 -7.06 1.84 7.82
C LYS A 147 -8.00 2.99 8.19
N GLY A 148 -8.49 3.72 7.20
CA GLY A 148 -9.17 4.99 7.39
C GLY A 148 -8.19 6.11 7.75
N ILE A 149 -8.35 7.27 7.11
CA ILE A 149 -7.41 8.41 7.22
C ILE A 149 -7.17 8.83 8.68
N GLY A 150 -8.21 8.77 9.52
CA GLY A 150 -8.13 9.16 10.93
C GLY A 150 -7.24 8.28 11.81
N THR A 151 -6.87 7.08 11.35
CA THR A 151 -6.01 6.15 12.11
C THR A 151 -4.55 6.14 11.63
N LEU A 152 -4.23 6.86 10.55
CA LEU A 152 -2.88 6.97 10.02
C LEU A 152 -1.94 7.64 11.04
N PRO A 153 -0.62 7.35 11.02
CA PRO A 153 0.33 8.00 11.91
C PRO A 153 0.28 9.52 11.78
N GLU A 154 0.52 10.23 12.89
CA GLU A 154 0.40 11.70 12.97
C GLU A 154 1.19 12.42 11.86
N ALA A 155 2.39 11.91 11.56
CA ALA A 155 3.29 12.44 10.54
C ALA A 155 2.64 12.57 9.14
N CYS A 156 1.64 11.74 8.81
CA CYS A 156 0.92 11.84 7.54
C CYS A 156 -0.60 12.02 7.70
N ARG A 157 -1.12 12.17 8.92
CA ARG A 157 -2.54 12.41 9.19
C ARG A 157 -2.98 13.82 8.80
N ASN A 158 -2.09 14.80 8.98
CA ASN A 158 -2.40 16.24 8.79
C ASN A 158 -2.04 16.75 7.39
N ALA A 159 -1.19 16.04 6.65
CA ALA A 159 -0.94 16.29 5.23
C ALA A 159 -2.13 15.72 4.42
N ARG A 160 -3.24 16.47 4.34
CA ARG A 160 -4.47 15.99 3.67
C ARG A 160 -4.30 15.71 2.17
N GLY A 161 -3.15 16.06 1.57
CA GLY A 161 -2.77 15.69 0.21
C GLY A 161 -2.19 14.28 0.07
N CYS A 162 -2.03 13.55 1.17
CA CYS A 162 -1.45 12.22 1.18
C CYS A 162 -2.46 11.09 0.94
N ALA A 163 -3.77 11.37 0.92
CA ALA A 163 -4.82 10.38 0.65
C ALA A 163 -5.35 10.53 -0.79
N PRO A 164 -5.77 9.43 -1.44
CA PRO A 164 -6.31 9.45 -2.81
C PRO A 164 -7.60 10.26 -2.96
#